data_AF-A0A8E0WKZ9-F1
#
_entry.id   AF-A0A8E0WKZ9-F1
#
_cell.length_a   1.000
_cell.length_b   1.000
_cell.length_c   1.000
_cell.angle_alpha   90.00
_cell.angle_beta   90.00
_cell.angle_gamma   90.00
#
_symmetry.space_group_name_H-M   'P 1'
#
loop_
_entity.id
_entity.type
_entity.pdbx_description
1 polymer ?
#
loop_
_entity_poly.entity_id
_entity_poly.type
_entity_poly.pdbx_seq_one_letter_code
_entity_poly.pdbx_strand_id
1 'polypeptide(L)'
;MFTKKQFSEFFATFFYIGKIKYCPGTFGSIAAFPLSYFLIYFIVNNKIIIPFSSLTLGEAQLVSIFIISFSICLILLILGTYFTKIYLNYTNSEDPKEVVIDEVVGQMLTIVLVFFSALFANESHLIKYFSPLTINIILLFILPFCLFRFFDIVKPWPINWFDKNIKGSIGIMLDDLLAAIFAAVTQYAIIFVLIDIRQ
;
A
#
# COMPACT_ATOMS: atom_id res chain seq x y z
N MET A 1 13.99 -22.63 18.22
CA MET A 1 13.09 -22.94 17.08
C MET A 1 11.84 -22.08 17.28
N PHE A 2 11.51 -21.17 16.35
CA PHE A 2 10.31 -20.34 16.48
C PHE A 2 9.06 -21.22 16.44
N THR A 3 8.14 -21.06 17.39
CA THR A 3 6.86 -21.75 17.38
C THR A 3 5.94 -21.16 16.30
N LYS A 4 5.00 -21.96 15.79
CA LYS A 4 4.00 -21.50 14.80
C LYS A 4 3.23 -20.26 15.28
N LYS A 5 2.96 -20.18 16.59
CA LYS A 5 2.35 -19.02 17.26
C LYS A 5 3.22 -17.77 17.18
N GLN A 6 4.49 -17.87 17.58
CA GLN A 6 5.42 -16.73 17.52
C GLN A 6 5.62 -16.22 16.09
N PHE A 7 5.66 -17.14 15.12
CA PHE A 7 5.81 -16.76 13.72
C PHE A 7 4.55 -16.06 13.17
N SER A 8 3.35 -16.55 13.51
CA SER A 8 2.11 -15.87 13.12
C SER A 8 1.96 -14.50 13.76
N GLU A 9 2.36 -14.35 15.03
CA GLU A 9 2.32 -13.06 15.71
C GLU A 9 3.28 -12.06 15.06
N PHE A 10 4.52 -12.48 14.81
CA PHE A 10 5.52 -11.66 14.13
C PHE A 10 5.03 -11.14 12.76
N PHE A 11 4.38 -11.99 11.97
CA PHE A 11 3.84 -11.60 10.66
C PHE A 11 2.59 -10.73 10.78
N ALA A 12 1.58 -11.15 11.55
CA ALA A 12 0.30 -10.45 11.67
C ALA A 12 0.46 -9.04 12.28
N THR A 13 1.39 -8.90 13.22
CA THR A 13 1.71 -7.61 13.87
C THR A 13 2.78 -6.80 13.13
N PHE A 14 3.22 -7.28 11.95
CA PHE A 14 4.29 -6.73 11.14
C PHE A 14 5.53 -6.34 11.95
N PHE A 15 6.35 -7.33 12.31
CA PHE A 15 7.56 -7.16 13.11
C PHE A 15 7.29 -6.52 14.50
N TYR A 16 6.14 -6.85 15.12
CA TYR A 16 5.67 -6.31 16.40
C TYR A 16 5.32 -4.81 16.40
N ILE A 17 5.24 -4.16 15.24
CA ILE A 17 4.77 -2.77 15.12
C ILE A 17 3.33 -2.63 15.65
N GLY A 18 2.48 -3.63 15.37
CA GLY A 18 1.11 -3.68 15.88
C GLY A 18 0.98 -3.76 17.40
N LYS A 19 2.07 -4.01 18.14
CA LYS A 19 2.08 -3.99 19.62
C LYS A 19 2.30 -2.60 20.21
N ILE A 20 2.49 -1.57 19.38
CA ILE A 20 2.55 -0.18 19.84
C ILE A 20 1.21 0.19 20.47
N LYS A 21 1.26 0.74 21.69
CA LYS A 21 0.07 1.01 22.51
C LYS A 21 -0.93 2.00 21.86
N TYR A 22 -0.42 2.99 21.13
CA TYR A 22 -1.23 4.08 20.59
C TYR A 22 -1.26 4.01 19.07
N CYS A 23 -2.47 3.96 18.50
CA CYS A 23 -2.73 3.92 17.06
C CYS A 23 -1.81 2.92 16.33
N PRO A 24 -1.77 1.63 16.75
CA PRO A 24 -0.90 0.62 16.15
C PRO A 24 -1.01 0.62 14.63
N GLY A 25 -2.21 0.88 14.13
CA GLY A 25 -2.44 0.83 12.73
C GLY A 25 -1.97 1.99 11.87
N THR A 26 -1.89 3.18 12.47
CA THR A 26 -1.15 4.30 11.85
C THR A 26 0.32 3.95 11.70
N PHE A 27 0.91 3.27 12.69
CA PHE A 27 2.30 2.80 12.59
C PHE A 27 2.45 1.67 11.56
N GLY A 28 1.47 0.78 11.43
CA GLY A 28 1.42 -0.20 10.33
C GLY A 28 1.47 0.48 8.97
N SER A 29 0.58 1.46 8.75
CA SER A 29 0.56 2.24 7.50
C SER A 29 1.89 2.97 7.24
N ILE A 30 2.48 3.61 8.26
CA ILE A 30 3.79 4.29 8.13
C ILE A 30 4.91 3.30 7.78
N ALA A 31 4.85 2.06 8.30
CA ALA A 31 5.86 1.05 8.06
C ALA A 31 5.91 0.57 6.60
N ALA A 32 4.85 0.81 5.81
CA ALA A 32 4.86 0.58 4.37
C ALA A 32 5.87 1.49 3.62
N PHE A 33 6.19 2.68 4.13
CA PHE A 33 7.12 3.61 3.49
C PHE A 33 8.56 3.08 3.41
N PRO A 34 9.22 2.71 4.51
CA PRO A 34 10.58 2.16 4.44
C PRO A 34 10.62 0.85 3.65
N LEU A 35 9.57 0.02 3.72
CA LEU A 35 9.47 -1.21 2.93
C LEU A 35 9.42 -0.91 1.42
N SER A 36 8.54 0.00 1.01
CA SER A 36 8.39 0.41 -0.39
C SER A 36 9.66 1.08 -0.91
N TYR A 37 10.26 1.98 -0.11
CA TYR A 37 11.51 2.64 -0.46
C TYR A 37 12.65 1.64 -0.65
N PHE A 38 12.84 0.71 0.30
CA PHE A 38 13.87 -0.32 0.20
C PHE A 38 13.71 -1.17 -1.06
N LEU A 39 12.47 -1.58 -1.36
CA LEU A 39 12.18 -2.37 -2.54
C LEU A 39 12.50 -1.62 -3.84
N ILE A 40 12.04 -0.38 -3.97
CA ILE A 40 12.31 0.46 -5.15
C ILE A 40 13.82 0.70 -5.28
N TYR A 41 14.49 1.06 -4.19
CA TYR A 41 15.94 1.27 -4.15
C TYR A 41 16.71 0.02 -4.59
N PHE A 42 16.29 -1.16 -4.12
CA PHE A 42 16.90 -2.43 -4.51
C PHE A 42 16.73 -2.72 -6.01
N ILE A 43 15.53 -2.53 -6.56
CA ILE A 43 15.24 -2.74 -7.99
C ILE A 43 16.08 -1.78 -8.85
N VAL A 44 16.11 -0.49 -8.48
CA VAL A 44 16.81 0.55 -9.23
C VAL A 44 18.31 0.32 -9.23
N ASN A 45 18.91 0.11 -8.06
CA ASN A 45 20.37 -0.02 -7.94
C ASN A 45 20.92 -1.29 -8.57
N ASN A 46 20.16 -2.39 -8.49
CA ASN A 46 20.54 -3.64 -9.13
C ASN A 46 20.14 -3.69 -10.61
N LYS A 47 19.53 -2.62 -11.16
CA LYS A 47 19.05 -2.53 -12.55
C LYS A 47 18.19 -3.73 -12.93
N ILE A 48 17.31 -4.16 -12.02
CA ILE A 48 16.40 -5.28 -12.26
C ILE A 48 15.36 -4.81 -13.28
N ILE A 49 15.38 -5.42 -14.46
CA ILE A 49 14.53 -5.05 -15.59
C ILE A 49 13.89 -6.30 -16.16
N ILE A 50 12.57 -6.28 -16.27
CA ILE A 50 11.80 -7.20 -17.08
C ILE A 50 11.89 -6.71 -18.53
N PRO A 51 12.48 -7.49 -19.46
CA PRO A 51 12.74 -7.02 -20.80
C PRO A 51 11.44 -6.95 -21.61
N PHE A 52 11.06 -5.74 -22.01
CA PHE A 52 9.99 -5.49 -22.98
C PHE A 52 10.60 -4.91 -24.26
N SER A 53 10.39 -5.56 -25.40
CA SER A 53 11.04 -5.21 -26.67
C SER A 53 10.64 -3.83 -27.22
N SER A 54 9.49 -3.30 -26.80
CA SER A 54 8.94 -2.02 -27.28
C SER A 54 9.29 -0.82 -26.40
N LEU A 55 9.98 -1.01 -25.27
CA LEU A 55 10.24 0.04 -24.28
C LEU A 55 11.71 0.47 -24.27
N THR A 56 11.95 1.75 -24.01
CA THR A 56 13.28 2.23 -23.65
C THR A 56 13.72 1.65 -22.31
N LEU A 57 15.02 1.70 -22.01
CA LEU A 57 15.56 1.15 -20.76
C LEU A 57 14.93 1.78 -19.50
N GLY A 58 14.68 3.10 -19.54
CA GLY A 58 14.04 3.82 -18.43
C GLY A 58 12.58 3.42 -18.23
N GLU A 59 11.81 3.34 -19.31
CA GLU A 59 10.41 2.89 -19.26
C GLU A 59 10.31 1.43 -18.78
N ALA A 60 11.16 0.54 -19.29
CA ALA A 60 11.23 -0.84 -18.86
C ALA A 60 11.55 -0.94 -17.36
N GLN A 61 12.44 -0.09 -16.83
CA GLN A 61 12.74 -0.05 -15.40
C GLN A 61 11.54 0.42 -14.56
N LEU A 62 10.80 1.44 -15.00
CA LEU A 62 9.59 1.91 -14.32
C LEU A 62 8.50 0.83 -14.28
N VAL A 63 8.26 0.16 -15.41
CA VAL A 63 7.31 -0.96 -15.50
C VAL A 63 7.76 -2.12 -14.61
N SER A 64 9.06 -2.39 -14.54
CA SER A 64 9.62 -3.43 -13.67
C SER A 64 9.39 -3.12 -12.19
N ILE A 65 9.60 -1.86 -11.76
CA ILE A 65 9.28 -1.41 -10.40
C ILE A 65 7.81 -1.68 -10.09
N PHE A 66 6.90 -1.24 -10.97
CA PHE A 66 5.47 -1.45 -10.76
C PHE A 66 5.10 -2.93 -10.65
N ILE A 67 5.52 -3.76 -11.62
CA ILE A 67 5.17 -5.19 -11.66
C ILE A 67 5.72 -5.92 -10.44
N ILE A 68 6.98 -5.69 -10.09
CA ILE A 68 7.63 -6.38 -8.98
C ILE A 68 7.00 -5.94 -7.65
N SER A 69 6.79 -4.64 -7.44
CA SER A 69 6.15 -4.13 -6.23
C SER A 69 4.70 -4.60 -6.11
N PHE A 70 3.93 -4.61 -7.19
CA PHE A 70 2.57 -5.16 -7.20
C PHE A 70 2.57 -6.66 -6.88
N SER A 71 3.48 -7.42 -7.47
CA SER A 71 3.61 -8.87 -7.19
C SER A 71 3.96 -9.12 -5.72
N ILE A 72 4.85 -8.32 -5.13
CA ILE A 72 5.19 -8.42 -3.71
C ILE A 72 3.99 -8.06 -2.83
N CYS A 73 3.19 -7.05 -3.20
CA CYS A 73 1.93 -6.75 -2.50
C CYS A 73 0.99 -7.95 -2.49
N LEU A 74 0.81 -8.62 -3.64
CA LEU A 74 -0.04 -9.82 -3.73
C LEU A 74 0.49 -10.98 -2.88
N ILE A 75 1.81 -11.19 -2.88
CA ILE A 75 2.43 -12.21 -2.03
C ILE A 75 2.19 -11.89 -0.56
N LEU A 76 2.39 -10.64 -0.13
CA LEU A 76 2.16 -10.21 1.24
C LEU A 76 0.68 -10.24 1.63
N LEU A 77 -0.24 -9.99 0.70
CA LEU A 77 -1.68 -10.16 0.91
C LEU A 77 -2.02 -11.62 1.22
N ILE A 78 -1.48 -12.57 0.44
CA ILE A 78 -1.69 -14.01 0.62
C ILE A 78 -1.08 -14.48 1.95
N LEU A 79 0.19 -14.13 2.20
CA LEU A 79 0.89 -14.50 3.42
C LEU A 79 0.26 -13.85 4.66
N GLY A 80 -0.10 -12.58 4.58
CA GLY A 80 -0.81 -11.84 5.63
C GLY A 80 -2.12 -12.52 5.99
N THR A 81 -2.96 -12.82 4.99
CA THR A 81 -4.22 -13.55 5.20
C THR A 81 -3.99 -14.90 5.90
N TYR A 82 -2.96 -15.64 5.50
CA TYR A 82 -2.61 -16.94 6.08
C TYR A 82 -2.13 -16.83 7.53
N PHE A 83 -1.19 -15.93 7.82
CA PHE A 83 -0.65 -15.77 9.17
C PHE A 83 -1.63 -15.11 10.13
N THR A 84 -2.44 -14.16 9.66
CA THR A 84 -3.54 -13.60 10.44
C THR A 84 -4.53 -14.70 10.80
N LYS A 85 -4.90 -15.61 9.89
CA LYS A 85 -5.77 -16.75 10.22
C LYS A 85 -5.21 -17.60 11.38
N ILE A 86 -3.92 -17.91 11.34
CA ILE A 86 -3.26 -18.67 12.40
C ILE A 86 -3.26 -17.87 13.71
N TYR A 87 -3.01 -16.56 13.62
CA TYR A 87 -2.97 -15.68 14.78
C TYR A 87 -4.31 -15.57 15.51
N LEU A 88 -5.40 -15.36 14.77
CA LEU A 88 -6.77 -15.29 15.31
C LEU A 88 -7.16 -16.56 16.07
N ASN A 89 -6.77 -17.73 15.55
CA ASN A 89 -7.01 -19.02 16.22
C ASN A 89 -6.28 -19.16 17.57
N TYR A 90 -5.16 -18.46 17.77
CA TYR A 90 -4.41 -18.50 19.03
C TYR A 90 -4.85 -17.44 20.03
N THR A 91 -5.39 -16.32 19.56
CA THR A 91 -5.84 -15.22 20.43
C THR A 91 -7.31 -15.32 20.81
N ASN A 92 -8.09 -16.19 20.14
CA ASN A 92 -9.55 -16.27 20.29
C ASN A 92 -10.23 -14.89 20.12
N SER A 93 -9.62 -14.01 19.32
CA SER A 93 -10.15 -12.70 18.97
C SER A 93 -10.61 -12.72 17.52
N GLU A 94 -11.75 -12.08 17.24
CA GLU A 94 -12.28 -11.98 15.87
C GLU A 94 -11.57 -10.90 15.04
N ASP A 95 -11.11 -9.83 15.70
CA ASP A 95 -10.44 -8.69 15.07
C ASP A 95 -9.52 -7.94 16.06
N PRO A 96 -8.29 -8.44 16.31
CA PRO A 96 -7.36 -7.82 17.23
C PRO A 96 -6.68 -6.60 16.61
N LYS A 97 -6.72 -5.47 17.31
CA LYS A 97 -6.10 -4.19 16.89
C LYS A 97 -4.59 -4.25 16.66
N GLU A 98 -3.92 -5.31 17.11
CA GLU A 98 -2.50 -5.53 16.86
C GLU A 98 -2.19 -6.19 15.51
N VAL A 99 -3.20 -6.68 14.79
CA VAL A 99 -3.04 -7.09 13.38
C VAL A 99 -2.96 -5.80 12.58
N VAL A 100 -1.82 -5.58 11.93
CA VAL A 100 -1.53 -4.36 11.15
C VAL A 100 -0.91 -4.69 9.79
N ILE A 101 -0.83 -5.98 9.44
CA ILE A 101 -0.29 -6.44 8.15
C ILE A 101 -1.21 -6.07 6.99
N ASP A 102 -2.52 -6.08 7.22
CA ASP A 102 -3.57 -5.48 6.41
C ASP A 102 -3.22 -4.03 6.06
N GLU A 103 -2.90 -3.19 7.04
CA GLU A 103 -2.66 -1.77 6.80
C GLU A 103 -1.32 -1.51 6.10
N VAL A 104 -0.30 -2.31 6.41
CA VAL A 104 0.98 -2.26 5.71
C VAL A 104 0.77 -2.61 4.24
N VAL A 105 0.04 -3.68 3.95
CA VAL A 105 -0.23 -4.15 2.58
C VAL A 105 -1.15 -3.18 1.86
N GLY A 106 -2.19 -2.66 2.50
CA GLY A 106 -3.11 -1.67 1.95
C GLY A 106 -2.42 -0.36 1.60
N GLN A 107 -1.60 0.18 2.51
CA GLN A 107 -0.81 1.38 2.24
C GLN A 107 0.23 1.15 1.13
N MET A 108 0.93 0.02 1.15
CA MET A 108 1.91 -0.31 0.10
C MET A 108 1.23 -0.48 -1.26
N LEU A 109 0.09 -1.16 -1.32
CA LEU A 109 -0.71 -1.29 -2.54
C LEU A 109 -1.16 0.07 -3.05
N THR A 110 -1.59 0.98 -2.17
CA THR A 110 -1.96 2.35 -2.56
C THR A 110 -0.79 3.05 -3.25
N ILE A 111 0.41 3.00 -2.67
CA ILE A 111 1.63 3.60 -3.23
C ILE A 111 1.96 3.00 -4.61
N VAL A 112 1.83 1.68 -4.75
CA VAL A 112 2.06 0.99 -6.03
C VAL A 112 1.05 1.44 -7.09
N LEU A 113 -0.24 1.48 -6.74
CA LEU A 113 -1.30 1.85 -7.69
C LEU A 113 -1.17 3.30 -8.15
N VAL A 114 -0.76 4.22 -7.28
CA VAL A 114 -0.59 5.64 -7.61
C VAL A 114 0.79 5.99 -8.16
N PHE A 115 1.69 5.02 -8.34
CA PHE A 115 3.07 5.24 -8.80
C PHE A 115 3.15 6.11 -10.07
N PHE A 116 2.31 5.82 -11.07
CA PHE A 116 2.28 6.58 -12.33
C PHE A 116 1.62 7.96 -12.22
N SER A 117 0.86 8.24 -11.17
CA SER A 117 0.26 9.56 -10.96
C SER A 117 1.32 10.66 -10.79
N ALA A 118 2.45 10.33 -10.15
CA ALA A 118 3.58 11.24 -10.02
C ALA A 118 4.28 11.49 -11.36
N LEU A 119 4.38 10.47 -12.23
CA LEU A 119 4.93 10.63 -13.57
C LEU A 119 4.07 11.62 -14.39
N PHE A 120 2.76 11.42 -14.42
CA PHE A 120 1.84 12.34 -15.12
C PHE A 120 1.91 13.77 -14.59
N ALA A 121 2.04 13.94 -13.26
CA ALA A 121 2.18 15.26 -12.67
C ALA A 121 3.49 15.95 -13.06
N ASN A 122 4.61 15.22 -13.17
CA ASN A 122 5.90 15.77 -13.58
C ASN A 122 5.96 16.14 -15.07
N GLU A 123 5.18 15.48 -15.93
CA GLU A 123 5.05 15.84 -17.35
C GLU A 123 4.03 16.96 -17.59
N SER A 124 3.38 17.45 -16.54
CA SER A 124 2.33 18.47 -16.63
C SER A 124 2.85 19.88 -16.32
N HIS A 125 1.98 20.88 -16.50
CA HIS A 125 2.29 22.28 -16.15
C HIS A 125 2.55 22.49 -14.64
N LEU A 126 2.27 21.51 -13.77
CA LEU A 126 2.49 21.61 -12.32
C LEU A 126 3.96 21.86 -11.96
N ILE A 127 4.90 21.43 -12.81
CA ILE A 127 6.34 21.68 -12.62
C ILE A 127 6.71 23.17 -12.66
N LYS A 128 5.83 24.03 -13.21
CA LYS A 128 6.02 25.49 -13.17
C LYS A 128 5.85 26.05 -11.75
N TYR A 129 5.09 25.36 -10.90
CA TYR A 129 4.73 25.80 -9.56
C TYR A 129 5.48 25.05 -8.46
N PHE A 130 5.83 23.78 -8.69
CA PHE A 130 6.44 22.90 -7.70
C PHE A 130 7.64 22.16 -8.27
N SER A 131 8.65 21.90 -7.44
CA SER A 131 9.78 21.07 -7.84
C SER A 131 9.35 19.60 -8.03
N PRO A 132 10.01 18.83 -8.92
CA PRO A 132 9.73 17.40 -9.10
C PRO A 132 9.81 16.60 -7.81
N LEU A 133 10.77 16.93 -6.94
CA LEU A 133 10.91 16.29 -5.63
C LEU A 133 9.67 16.53 -4.76
N THR A 134 9.17 17.78 -4.72
CA THR A 134 7.96 18.14 -3.96
C THR A 134 6.75 17.39 -4.49
N ILE A 135 6.57 17.33 -5.80
CA ILE A 135 5.48 16.59 -6.45
C ILE A 135 5.55 15.11 -6.05
N ASN A 136 6.73 14.49 -6.14
CA ASN A 136 6.91 13.07 -5.82
C ASN A 136 6.65 12.77 -4.34
N ILE A 137 7.12 13.61 -3.42
CA ILE A 137 6.86 13.42 -1.98
C ILE A 137 5.36 13.50 -1.68
N ILE A 138 4.68 14.50 -2.24
CA ILE A 138 3.24 14.68 -2.01
C ILE A 138 2.46 13.51 -2.60
N LEU A 139 2.73 13.13 -3.87
CA LEU A 139 1.91 12.15 -4.59
C LEU A 139 2.27 10.70 -4.31
N LEU A 140 3.47 10.39 -3.82
CA LEU A 140 3.85 9.00 -3.51
C LEU A 140 3.80 8.67 -2.03
N PHE A 141 3.79 9.68 -1.14
CA PHE A 141 3.82 9.45 0.30
C PHE A 141 2.68 10.14 1.04
N ILE A 142 2.56 11.47 0.95
CA ILE A 142 1.62 12.23 1.81
C ILE A 142 0.17 12.00 1.40
N LEU A 143 -0.18 12.29 0.14
CA LEU A 143 -1.54 12.18 -0.37
C LEU A 143 -2.05 10.73 -0.37
N PRO A 144 -1.29 9.73 -0.83
CA PRO A 144 -1.70 8.32 -0.74
C PRO A 144 -1.99 7.89 0.70
N PHE A 145 -1.16 8.30 1.66
CA PHE A 145 -1.35 7.98 3.06
C PHE A 145 -2.63 8.60 3.64
N CYS A 146 -2.84 9.90 3.39
CA CYS A 146 -4.04 10.57 3.85
C CYS A 146 -5.31 9.97 3.21
N LEU A 147 -5.29 9.68 1.91
CA LEU A 147 -6.44 9.09 1.22
C LEU A 147 -6.72 7.66 1.68
N PHE A 148 -5.68 6.82 1.78
CA PHE A 148 -5.83 5.46 2.29
C PHE A 148 -6.44 5.45 3.69
N ARG A 149 -5.87 6.20 4.63
CA ARG A 149 -6.40 6.30 6.01
C ARG A 149 -7.82 6.88 6.04
N PHE A 150 -8.12 7.85 5.19
CA PHE A 150 -9.48 8.37 5.08
C PHE A 150 -10.47 7.26 4.69
N PHE A 151 -10.18 6.47 3.66
CA PHE A 151 -11.08 5.41 3.20
C PHE A 151 -11.15 4.20 4.12
N ASP A 152 -10.05 3.83 4.77
CA ASP A 152 -10.00 2.80 5.81
C ASP A 152 -10.86 3.20 7.03
N ILE A 153 -10.80 4.46 7.47
CA ILE A 153 -11.59 4.92 8.62
C ILE A 153 -13.06 5.11 8.26
N VAL A 154 -13.35 5.71 7.09
CA VAL A 154 -14.73 6.05 6.68
C VAL A 154 -15.50 4.83 6.18
N LYS A 155 -14.81 3.87 5.53
CA LYS A 155 -15.37 2.68 4.90
C LYS A 155 -16.65 2.98 4.08
N PRO A 156 -16.58 3.80 3.00
CA PRO A 156 -17.74 4.01 2.13
C PRO A 156 -18.21 2.69 1.51
N TRP A 157 -19.45 2.65 0.99
CA TRP A 157 -19.90 1.48 0.23
C TRP A 157 -18.99 1.29 -1.01
N PRO A 158 -18.54 0.06 -1.33
CA PRO A 158 -18.91 -1.23 -0.75
C PRO A 158 -18.01 -1.72 0.40
N ILE A 159 -17.00 -0.96 0.84
CA ILE A 159 -16.05 -1.36 1.89
C ILE A 159 -16.79 -1.78 3.18
N ASN A 160 -17.72 -0.95 3.66
CA ASN A 160 -18.51 -1.29 4.85
C ASN A 160 -19.39 -2.54 4.69
N TRP A 161 -19.76 -2.91 3.47
CA TRP A 161 -20.56 -4.11 3.22
C TRP A 161 -19.66 -5.34 3.35
N PHE A 162 -18.45 -5.30 2.79
CA PHE A 162 -17.48 -6.38 2.94
C PHE A 162 -17.04 -6.56 4.39
N ASP A 163 -16.71 -5.48 5.09
CA ASP A 163 -16.35 -5.46 6.52
C ASP A 163 -17.44 -6.13 7.41
N LYS A 164 -18.72 -5.91 7.08
CA LYS A 164 -19.84 -6.49 7.82
C LYS A 164 -20.13 -7.96 7.46
N ASN A 165 -20.01 -8.34 6.19
CA ASN A 165 -20.47 -9.63 5.68
C ASN A 165 -19.36 -10.69 5.54
N ILE A 166 -18.09 -10.28 5.41
CA ILE A 166 -16.95 -11.19 5.30
C ILE A 166 -16.13 -11.07 6.59
N LYS A 167 -16.04 -12.17 7.34
CA LYS A 167 -15.36 -12.22 8.65
C LYS A 167 -14.06 -13.02 8.60
N GLY A 168 -13.27 -12.87 9.66
CA GLY A 168 -11.96 -13.50 9.81
C GLY A 168 -10.89 -12.85 8.93
N SER A 169 -9.77 -13.54 8.76
CA SER A 169 -8.58 -12.94 8.13
C SER A 169 -8.77 -12.47 6.69
N ILE A 170 -9.73 -13.04 5.94
CA ILE A 170 -10.04 -12.56 4.58
C ILE A 170 -10.75 -11.20 4.66
N GLY A 171 -11.70 -11.04 5.59
CA GLY A 171 -12.42 -9.78 5.78
C GLY A 171 -11.47 -8.64 6.15
N ILE A 172 -10.59 -8.90 7.12
CA ILE A 172 -9.57 -7.95 7.64
C ILE A 172 -8.56 -7.53 6.56
N MET A 173 -8.25 -8.38 5.58
CA MET A 173 -7.31 -7.97 4.52
C MET A 173 -8.04 -7.30 3.35
N LEU A 174 -9.32 -7.60 3.16
CA LEU A 174 -10.11 -7.15 2.01
C LEU A 174 -10.62 -5.72 2.17
N ASP A 175 -11.01 -5.32 3.37
CA ASP A 175 -11.44 -3.94 3.64
C ASP A 175 -10.33 -2.92 3.33
N ASP A 176 -9.10 -3.19 3.76
CA ASP A 176 -7.93 -2.37 3.46
C ASP A 176 -7.51 -2.40 1.98
N LEU A 177 -7.62 -3.56 1.33
CA LEU A 177 -7.42 -3.66 -0.11
C LEU A 177 -8.41 -2.78 -0.88
N LEU A 178 -9.67 -2.76 -0.48
CA LEU A 178 -10.68 -1.89 -1.10
C LEU A 178 -10.42 -0.41 -0.80
N ALA A 179 -10.00 -0.08 0.43
CA ALA A 179 -9.60 1.28 0.78
C ALA A 179 -8.44 1.78 -0.09
N ALA A 180 -7.45 0.92 -0.38
CA ALA A 180 -6.33 1.23 -1.27
C ALA A 180 -6.77 1.54 -2.71
N ILE A 181 -7.74 0.76 -3.24
CA ILE A 181 -8.30 1.00 -4.58
C ILE A 181 -9.05 2.33 -4.62
N PHE A 182 -9.88 2.63 -3.61
CA PHE A 182 -10.60 3.90 -3.50
C PHE A 182 -9.63 5.09 -3.41
N ALA A 183 -8.57 4.97 -2.61
CA ALA A 183 -7.53 5.98 -2.50
C ALA A 183 -6.85 6.23 -3.84
N ALA A 184 -6.47 5.18 -4.57
CA ALA A 184 -5.81 5.31 -5.86
C ALA A 184 -6.69 5.99 -6.91
N VAL A 185 -7.95 5.55 -7.05
CA VAL A 185 -8.91 6.16 -8.00
C VAL A 185 -9.12 7.63 -7.67
N THR A 186 -9.29 7.96 -6.39
CA THR A 186 -9.48 9.34 -5.94
C THR A 186 -8.26 10.20 -6.26
N GLN A 187 -7.04 9.68 -6.04
CA GLN A 187 -5.83 10.40 -6.38
C GLN A 187 -5.69 10.67 -7.88
N TYR A 188 -5.96 9.68 -8.74
CA TYR A 188 -5.95 9.89 -10.19
C TYR A 188 -7.00 10.91 -10.63
N ALA A 189 -8.19 10.91 -10.02
CA ALA A 189 -9.21 11.92 -10.30
C ALA A 189 -8.71 13.34 -9.92
N ILE A 190 -8.05 13.49 -8.76
CA ILE A 190 -7.44 14.77 -8.35
C ILE A 190 -6.39 15.21 -9.38
N ILE A 191 -5.49 14.30 -9.79
CA ILE A 191 -4.44 14.61 -10.77
C ILE A 191 -5.03 14.99 -12.12
N PHE A 192 -6.03 14.26 -12.61
CA PHE A 192 -6.72 14.57 -13.86
C PHE A 192 -7.28 15.99 -13.84
N VAL A 193 -8.02 16.36 -12.78
CA VAL A 193 -8.59 17.70 -12.61
C VAL A 193 -7.51 18.78 -12.53
N LEU A 194 -6.43 18.54 -11.79
CA LEU A 194 -5.33 19.51 -11.65
C LEU A 194 -4.60 19.75 -12.97
N ILE A 195 -4.44 18.71 -13.79
CA ILE A 195 -3.77 18.80 -15.09
C ILE A 195 -4.67 19.49 -16.14
N ASP A 196 -5.99 19.26 -16.10
CA ASP A 196 -6.96 19.75 -17.09
C ASP A 196 -7.35 21.23 -16.89
N ILE A 197 -7.65 21.66 -15.66
CA ILE A 197 -8.17 23.02 -15.37
C ILE A 197 -7.21 24.17 -15.73
N ARG A 198 -5.92 23.86 -15.95
CA ARG A 198 -4.85 24.85 -16.10
C ARG A 198 -4.08 24.72 -17.43
N GLN A 199 -4.68 24.06 -18.43
CA GLN A 199 -4.31 24.21 -19.84
C GLN A 199 -4.92 25.48 -20.43
#